data_AF-A0A2T6K4G6-F1
#
_entry.id   AF-A0A2T6K4G6-F1
#
_cell.length_a   1.000
_cell.length_b   1.000
_cell.length_c   1.000
_cell.angle_alpha   90.00
_cell.angle_beta   90.00
_cell.angle_gamma   90.00
#
_symmetry.space_group_name_H-M   'P 1'
#
loop_
_entity.id
_entity.type
_entity.pdbx_description
1 polymer ?
#
loop_
_entity_poly.entity_id
_entity_poly.type
_entity_poly.pdbx_seq_one_letter_code
_entity_poly.pdbx_strand_id
1 'polypeptide(L)'
;MNRRVWLMTLKPGCEAEYKARHDAIWPELLDVMAASGIRDFTIHRHGLTLIAVQDRYKPPVPSDPDPVQWKWWAAMEALMHCHSDTRPVQIEVEDVFAFHADQLSKEP
;
A
#
# COMPACT_ATOMS: atom_id res chain seq x y z
N MET A 1 14.73 -2.25 -8.92
CA MET A 1 13.41 -1.76 -8.46
C MET A 1 13.13 -2.39 -7.11
N ASN A 2 12.55 -1.65 -6.16
CA ASN A 2 12.19 -2.18 -4.86
C ASN A 2 10.67 -2.35 -4.85
N ARG A 3 10.21 -3.55 -5.23
CA ARG A 3 8.80 -3.92 -5.20
C ARG A 3 8.48 -4.61 -3.88
N ARG A 4 7.29 -4.33 -3.36
CA ARG A 4 6.71 -5.01 -2.22
C ARG A 4 5.25 -5.32 -2.52
N VAL A 5 4.82 -6.53 -2.22
CA VAL A 5 3.42 -6.97 -2.30
C VAL A 5 2.99 -7.48 -0.94
N TRP A 6 1.81 -7.05 -0.47
CA TRP A 6 1.25 -7.55 0.77
C TRP A 6 -0.26 -7.64 0.72
N LEU A 7 -0.82 -8.50 1.56
CA LEU A 7 -2.26 -8.65 1.75
C LEU A 7 -2.72 -7.87 2.99
N MET A 8 -3.95 -7.35 2.90
CA MET A 8 -4.72 -6.83 4.03
C MET A 8 -6.16 -7.37 3.94
N THR A 9 -6.93 -7.25 5.03
CA THR A 9 -8.30 -7.77 5.09
C THR A 9 -9.29 -6.65 5.38
N LEU A 10 -10.32 -6.55 4.53
CA LEU A 10 -11.46 -5.67 4.71
C LEU A 10 -12.54 -6.35 5.56
N LYS A 11 -13.29 -5.58 6.33
CA LYS A 11 -14.49 -6.06 7.02
C LYS A 11 -15.67 -6.21 6.04
N PRO A 12 -16.56 -7.19 6.23
CA PRO A 12 -17.74 -7.37 5.39
C PRO A 12 -18.61 -6.10 5.32
N GLY A 13 -19.10 -5.75 4.14
CA GLY A 13 -19.99 -4.59 3.92
C GLY A 13 -19.28 -3.23 3.82
N CYS A 14 -17.95 -3.20 3.96
CA CYS A 14 -17.16 -1.97 3.90
C CYS A 14 -16.58 -1.66 2.51
N GLU A 15 -16.89 -2.46 1.49
CA GLU A 15 -16.27 -2.41 0.16
C GLU A 15 -16.46 -1.07 -0.55
N ALA A 16 -17.70 -0.57 -0.55
CA ALA A 16 -18.05 0.69 -1.21
C ALA A 16 -17.38 1.88 -0.51
N GLU A 17 -17.45 1.91 0.82
CA GLU A 17 -16.86 2.97 1.63
C GLU A 17 -15.32 2.97 1.53
N TYR A 18 -14.69 1.79 1.54
CA TYR A 18 -13.25 1.66 1.34
C TYR A 18 -12.81 2.27 0.01
N LYS A 19 -13.55 1.97 -1.07
CA LYS A 19 -13.28 2.54 -2.39
C LYS A 19 -13.50 4.06 -2.37
N ALA A 20 -14.63 4.54 -1.85
CA ALA A 20 -14.94 5.96 -1.80
C ALA A 20 -13.86 6.78 -1.07
N ARG A 21 -13.32 6.25 0.03
CA ARG A 21 -12.22 6.90 0.75
C ARG A 21 -10.93 6.96 -0.06
N HIS A 22 -10.59 5.91 -0.80
CA HIS A 22 -9.41 5.92 -1.67
C HIS A 22 -9.61 6.78 -2.93
N ASP A 23 -10.83 6.86 -3.47
CA ASP A 23 -11.17 7.78 -4.55
C ASP A 23 -11.01 9.25 -4.10
N ALA A 24 -11.29 9.53 -2.82
CA ALA A 24 -11.14 10.83 -2.18
C ALA A 24 -9.92 10.89 -1.24
N ILE A 25 -8.83 10.21 -1.60
CA ILE A 25 -7.62 10.15 -0.76
C ILE A 25 -7.06 11.56 -0.52
N TRP A 26 -6.54 11.77 0.70
CA TRP A 26 -6.04 13.07 1.11
C TRP A 26 -4.79 13.47 0.32
N PRO A 27 -4.73 14.67 -0.28
CA PRO A 27 -3.55 15.14 -1.00
C PRO A 27 -2.26 15.08 -0.16
N GLU A 28 -2.34 15.45 1.12
CA GLU A 28 -1.21 15.41 2.04
C GLU A 28 -0.66 13.99 2.29
N LEU A 29 -1.52 12.97 2.18
CA LEU A 29 -1.09 11.58 2.28
C LEU A 29 -0.30 11.17 1.04
N LEU A 30 -0.73 11.62 -0.14
CA LEU A 30 0.00 11.40 -1.38
C LEU A 30 1.37 12.08 -1.34
N ASP A 31 1.46 13.28 -0.79
CA ASP A 31 2.72 14.00 -0.59
C ASP A 31 3.67 13.22 0.33
N VAL A 32 3.17 12.72 1.46
CA VAL A 32 3.93 11.85 2.38
C VAL A 32 4.41 10.58 1.69
N MET A 33 3.55 9.93 0.89
CA MET A 33 3.92 8.73 0.13
C MET A 33 5.05 9.02 -0.85
N ALA A 34 4.92 10.08 -1.65
CA ALA A 34 5.92 10.50 -2.62
C ALA A 34 7.26 10.88 -1.95
N ALA A 35 7.21 11.66 -0.85
CA ALA A 35 8.39 12.04 -0.08
C ALA A 35 9.12 10.83 0.53
N SER A 36 8.39 9.77 0.89
CA SER A 36 8.97 8.51 1.36
C SER A 36 9.66 7.67 0.25
N GLY A 37 9.57 8.12 -1.01
CA GLY A 37 10.16 7.45 -2.18
C GLY A 37 9.31 6.36 -2.81
N ILE A 38 8.01 6.32 -2.50
CA ILE A 38 7.04 5.50 -3.26
C ILE A 38 6.89 6.11 -4.65
N ARG A 39 7.01 5.27 -5.67
CA ARG A 39 6.81 5.63 -7.08
C ARG A 39 5.42 5.25 -7.54
N ASP A 40 5.06 3.97 -7.36
CA ASP A 40 3.76 3.44 -7.74
C ASP A 40 3.15 2.73 -6.52
N PHE A 41 1.84 2.91 -6.33
CA PHE A 41 1.10 2.20 -5.29
C PHE A 41 -0.31 1.89 -5.78
N THR A 42 -0.66 0.60 -5.82
CA THR A 42 -1.99 0.14 -6.21
C THR A 42 -2.55 -0.79 -5.17
N ILE A 43 -3.88 -0.79 -5.03
CA ILE A 43 -4.60 -1.73 -4.19
C ILE A 43 -5.66 -2.40 -5.06
N HIS A 44 -5.62 -3.73 -5.12
CA HIS A 44 -6.59 -4.57 -5.80
C HIS A 44 -7.43 -5.31 -4.75
N ARG A 45 -8.65 -5.71 -5.09
CA ARG A 45 -9.53 -6.43 -4.16
C ARG A 45 -10.05 -7.72 -4.78
N HIS A 46 -9.99 -8.81 -4.02
CA HIS A 46 -10.64 -10.08 -4.31
C HIS A 46 -11.48 -10.51 -3.09
N GLY A 47 -12.80 -10.41 -3.19
CA GLY A 47 -13.68 -10.56 -2.03
C GLY A 47 -13.35 -9.52 -0.95
N LEU A 48 -12.97 -9.99 0.24
CA LEU A 48 -12.52 -9.15 1.36
C LEU A 48 -10.99 -9.02 1.44
N THR A 49 -10.25 -9.73 0.59
CA THR A 49 -8.79 -9.63 0.53
C THR A 49 -8.40 -8.42 -0.31
N LEU A 50 -7.56 -7.57 0.26
CA LEU A 50 -6.91 -6.45 -0.41
C LEU A 50 -5.47 -6.83 -0.72
N ILE A 51 -5.03 -6.57 -1.94
CA ILE A 51 -3.70 -6.86 -2.46
C ILE A 51 -3.05 -5.52 -2.77
N ALA A 52 -2.10 -5.11 -1.93
CA ALA A 52 -1.36 -3.87 -2.12
C ALA A 52 -0.04 -4.16 -2.82
N VAL A 53 0.26 -3.41 -3.87
CA VAL A 53 1.50 -3.48 -4.64
C VAL A 53 2.16 -2.11 -4.58
N GLN A 54 3.41 -2.07 -4.18
CA GLN A 54 4.19 -0.84 -4.05
C GLN A 54 5.51 -0.98 -4.76
N ASP A 55 5.85 0.00 -5.59
CA ASP A 55 7.19 0.18 -6.14
C ASP A 55 7.84 1.42 -5.54
N ARG A 56 9.09 1.30 -5.13
CA ARG A 56 9.91 2.42 -4.63
C ARG A 56 11.13 2.66 -5.49
N TYR A 57 11.57 3.93 -5.52
CA TYR A 57 12.84 4.32 -6.14
C TYR A 57 14.05 3.76 -5.37
N LYS A 58 13.94 3.71 -4.05
CA LYS A 58 14.98 3.21 -3.13
C LYS A 58 14.34 2.39 -2.01
N PRO A 59 15.08 1.46 -1.39
CA PRO A 59 14.59 0.76 -0.20
C PRO A 59 14.13 1.74 0.88
N PRO A 60 13.10 1.39 1.67
CA PRO A 60 12.66 2.23 2.77
C PRO A 60 13.79 2.34 3.82
N VAL A 61 13.98 3.54 4.35
CA VAL A 61 14.83 3.75 5.52
C VAL A 61 13.95 3.57 6.77
N PRO A 62 14.35 2.75 7.75
CA PRO A 62 13.62 2.63 9.01
C PRO A 62 13.39 4.01 9.62
N SER A 63 12.12 4.37 9.79
CA SER A 63 11.69 5.66 10.31
C SER A 63 10.29 5.50 10.89
N ASP A 64 9.95 6.37 11.84
CA ASP A 64 8.59 6.43 12.35
C ASP A 64 7.63 6.91 11.25
N PRO A 65 6.41 6.37 11.16
CA PRO A 65 5.44 6.83 10.19
C PRO A 65 5.06 8.29 10.41
N ASP A 66 4.81 8.99 9.31
CA ASP A 66 4.36 10.38 9.35
C ASP A 66 3.02 10.52 10.10
N PRO A 67 2.79 11.60 10.88
CA PRO A 67 1.51 11.85 11.54
C PRO A 67 0.28 11.79 10.61
N VAL A 68 0.42 12.20 9.35
CA VAL A 68 -0.65 12.10 8.34
C VAL A 68 -0.97 10.63 8.02
N GLN A 69 0.06 9.79 7.92
CA GLN A 69 -0.11 8.35 7.71
C GLN A 69 -0.82 7.69 8.90
N TRP A 70 -0.46 8.07 10.12
CA TRP A 70 -1.17 7.61 11.33
C TRP A 70 -2.65 8.01 11.33
N LYS A 71 -2.96 9.27 10.98
CA LYS A 71 -4.35 9.73 10.86
C LYS A 71 -5.13 8.95 9.82
N TRP A 72 -4.51 8.62 8.70
CA TRP A 72 -5.14 7.81 7.67
C TRP A 72 -5.47 6.40 8.17
N TRP A 73 -4.53 5.73 8.83
CA TRP A 73 -4.78 4.40 9.41
C TRP A 73 -5.90 4.43 10.44
N ALA A 74 -5.91 5.41 11.33
CA ALA A 74 -6.99 5.60 12.30
C ALA A 74 -8.34 5.82 11.61
N ALA A 75 -8.39 6.62 10.54
CA ALA A 75 -9.62 6.79 9.77
C ALA A 75 -10.11 5.46 9.17
N MET A 76 -9.20 4.63 8.65
CA MET A 76 -9.51 3.37 7.98
C MET A 76 -9.81 2.20 8.92
N GLU A 77 -9.49 2.30 10.21
CA GLU A 77 -9.62 1.24 11.21
C GLU A 77 -11.02 0.61 11.25
N ALA A 78 -12.07 1.43 11.12
CA ALA A 78 -13.45 0.95 11.13
C ALA A 78 -13.74 -0.03 9.99
N LEU A 79 -13.02 0.07 8.87
CA LEU A 79 -13.26 -0.69 7.63
C LEU A 79 -12.38 -1.92 7.48
N MET A 80 -11.25 -1.98 8.18
CA MET A 80 -10.20 -3.00 7.99
C MET A 80 -9.92 -3.79 9.26
N HIS A 81 -9.25 -4.93 9.11
CA HIS A 81 -8.61 -5.59 10.25
C HIS A 81 -7.29 -4.89 10.55
N CYS A 82 -7.20 -4.34 11.76
CA CYS A 82 -6.05 -3.57 12.22
C CYS A 82 -5.47 -4.14 13.53
N HIS A 83 -4.22 -3.82 13.79
CA HIS A 83 -3.62 -3.93 15.13
C HIS A 83 -4.29 -2.92 16.09
N SER A 84 -4.00 -3.06 17.38
CA SER A 84 -4.51 -2.17 18.43
C SER A 84 -4.07 -0.70 18.28
N ASP A 85 -3.05 -0.46 17.45
CA ASP A 85 -2.55 0.88 17.13
C ASP A 85 -3.11 1.43 15.81
N THR A 86 -4.20 0.85 15.29
CA THR A 86 -4.89 1.22 14.03
C THR A 86 -4.17 0.84 12.74
N ARG A 87 -2.92 0.36 12.78
CA ARG A 87 -2.23 -0.09 11.57
C ARG A 87 -2.96 -1.29 10.97
N PRO A 88 -3.22 -1.31 9.65
CA PRO A 88 -3.81 -2.48 9.01
C PRO A 88 -2.87 -3.68 9.17
N VAL A 89 -3.43 -4.85 9.45
CA VAL A 89 -2.66 -6.09 9.50
C VAL A 89 -2.15 -6.38 8.08
N GLN A 90 -0.84 -6.55 7.93
CA GLN A 90 -0.17 -6.79 6.65
C GLN A 90 0.47 -8.18 6.65
N ILE A 91 0.23 -8.93 5.58
CA ILE A 91 0.87 -10.23 5.34
C ILE A 91 1.73 -10.08 4.09
N GLU A 92 3.05 -10.19 4.24
CA GLU A 92 3.97 -10.11 3.10
C GLU A 92 3.69 -11.24 2.10
N VAL A 93 3.76 -10.89 0.81
CA VAL A 93 3.69 -11.84 -0.29
C VAL A 93 5.06 -11.89 -0.94
N GLU A 94 5.57 -13.11 -1.13
CA GLU A 94 6.84 -13.34 -1.80
C GLU A 94 6.71 -13.09 -3.31
N ASP A 95 7.62 -12.28 -3.85
CA ASP A 95 7.77 -12.11 -5.29
C ASP A 95 8.48 -13.34 -5.87
N VAL A 96 7.72 -14.20 -6.55
CA VAL A 96 8.26 -15.43 -7.18
C VAL A 96 8.82 -15.19 -8.59
N PHE A 97 8.33 -14.16 -9.28
CA PHE A 97 8.74 -13.82 -10.65
C PHE A 97 8.45 -12.36 -10.98
N ALA A 98 9.38 -11.70 -11.65
CA ALA A 98 9.19 -10.38 -12.26
C ALA A 98 9.92 -10.31 -13.60
N PHE A 99 9.23 -9.82 -14.62
CA PHE A 99 9.80 -9.50 -15.93
C PHE A 99 9.67 -8.01 -16.19
N HIS A 100 10.77 -7.39 -16.64
CA HIS A 100 10.76 -5.99 -17.04
C HIS A 100 11.36 -5.86 -18.44
N ALA A 101 10.62 -5.23 -19.36
CA ALA A 101 11.02 -5.16 -20.77
C ALA A 101 12.34 -4.39 -20.99
N ASP A 102 12.71 -3.47 -20.10
CA ASP A 102 13.99 -2.77 -20.09
C ASP A 102 15.19 -3.71 -19.81
N GLN A 103 14.95 -4.93 -19.33
CA GLN A 103 15.97 -5.98 -19.23
C GLN A 103 16.35 -6.55 -20.60
N LEU A 104 15.48 -6.44 -21.61
CA LEU A 104 15.78 -6.90 -22.98
C LEU A 104 16.77 -5.96 -23.70
N SER A 105 16.86 -4.70 -23.29
CA SER A 105 17.75 -3.69 -23.88
C SER A 105 19.20 -3.80 -23.37
N LYS A 106 19.49 -4.78 -22.51
CA LYS A 106 20.83 -5.09 -21.99
C LYS A 106 21.36 -6.37 -22.64
N GLU A 107 21.58 -6.34 -23.96
CA GLU A 107 22.55 -7.24 -24.60
C GLU A 107 23.82 -6.42 -24.92
N PRO A 108 25.02 -7.04 -24.79
CA PRO A 108 26.31 -6.36 -24.99
C PRO A 108 26.56 -5.92 -26.44
#